data_AF-A0A2G9NH81-F1
#
_entry.id   AF-A0A2G9NH81-F1
#
_cell.length_a   1.000
_cell.length_b   1.000
_cell.length_c   1.000
_cell.angle_alpha   90.00
_cell.angle_beta   90.00
_cell.angle_gamma   90.00
#
_symmetry.space_group_name_H-M   'P 1'
#
loop_
_entity.id
_entity.type
_entity.pdbx_description
1 polymer ?
#
loop_
_entity_poly.entity_id
_entity_poly.type
_entity_poly.pdbx_seq_one_letter_code
_entity_poly.pdbx_strand_id
1 'polypeptide(L)'
;MEDVALIADSNGVGYDFVKGIFKYLKSKENDDFSVSLIDVEKKFFRDGEFKIKIGGNIRGKRCFIIYDPNKNPSEWFTELVFLLEATTFSSPEEINLVLPYTSFARQDRKDESRVSVNVKALADVVSLYADRGLTVDLHTPQIQEYFSIPFDNLYSMISLINHVQKHHQGFLKDLVIVSPDLGGGKRADYLVKKLKERGIESGVAFGHKNRDRDNEVSKTVIIGDVAGKNCLIVDDIIDTGNTLIMTANKLREKGAKGISAYCTHGLFTEGVDKFRVFDRVFISDTIKPPVASNIEVVSLVRLFGEAIYRTATGLSLSVLFENVHDNNQHSLENYDI
;
A
#
# COMPACT_ATOMS: atom_id res chain seq x y z
N MET A 1 7.19 0.82 -31.18
CA MET A 1 8.27 1.58 -30.51
C MET A 1 8.04 1.33 -29.01
N GLU A 2 8.99 1.56 -28.11
CA GLU A 2 8.66 1.40 -26.68
C GLU A 2 7.78 2.56 -26.23
N ASP A 3 6.51 2.29 -25.98
CA ASP A 3 5.53 3.36 -25.74
C ASP A 3 5.38 3.67 -24.24
N VAL A 4 5.82 2.75 -23.37
CA VAL A 4 5.80 2.91 -21.90
C VAL A 4 7.21 2.83 -21.31
N ALA A 5 7.50 3.74 -20.38
CA ALA A 5 8.73 3.74 -19.60
C ALA A 5 8.43 3.68 -18.10
N LEU A 6 8.86 2.61 -17.43
CA LEU A 6 8.94 2.60 -15.97
C LEU A 6 10.24 3.29 -15.56
N ILE A 7 10.13 4.26 -14.65
CA ILE A 7 11.27 5.03 -14.15
C ILE A 7 11.41 4.72 -12.66
N ALA A 8 12.58 4.26 -12.23
CA ALA A 8 12.89 3.98 -10.84
C ALA A 8 14.38 4.05 -10.55
N ASP A 9 14.74 4.31 -9.31
CA ASP A 9 16.11 4.29 -8.80
C ASP A 9 16.56 2.85 -8.53
N SER A 10 17.50 2.33 -9.32
CA SER A 10 18.04 0.98 -9.19
C SER A 10 18.79 0.72 -7.89
N ASN A 11 19.22 1.78 -7.22
CA ASN A 11 19.86 1.72 -5.90
C ASN A 11 18.85 1.90 -4.75
N GLY A 12 17.57 2.12 -5.08
CA GLY A 12 16.49 2.23 -4.12
C GLY A 12 16.24 0.91 -3.39
N VAL A 13 15.85 1.01 -2.14
CA VAL A 13 15.50 -0.14 -1.30
C VAL A 13 14.27 -0.87 -1.86
N GLY A 14 13.33 -0.12 -2.46
CA GLY A 14 12.14 -0.66 -3.09
C GLY A 14 12.35 -1.26 -4.49
N TYR A 15 13.56 -1.35 -5.01
CA TYR A 15 13.79 -1.73 -6.42
C TYR A 15 13.35 -3.16 -6.78
N ASP A 16 13.34 -4.09 -5.81
CA ASP A 16 12.81 -5.45 -6.04
C ASP A 16 11.32 -5.44 -6.40
N PHE A 17 10.53 -4.58 -5.75
CA PHE A 17 9.12 -4.37 -6.08
C PHE A 17 8.93 -3.87 -7.51
N VAL A 18 9.78 -2.91 -7.93
CA VAL A 18 9.80 -2.39 -9.31
C VAL A 18 10.14 -3.48 -10.32
N LYS A 19 11.16 -4.31 -10.05
CA LYS A 19 11.52 -5.43 -10.93
C LYS A 19 10.38 -6.44 -11.07
N GLY A 20 9.65 -6.70 -9.97
CA GLY A 20 8.45 -7.52 -9.99
C GLY A 20 7.39 -6.96 -10.94
N ILE A 21 7.08 -5.65 -10.80
CA ILE A 21 6.11 -4.96 -11.67
C ILE A 21 6.58 -5.00 -13.13
N PHE A 22 7.85 -4.70 -13.38
CA PHE A 22 8.42 -4.73 -14.72
C PHE A 22 8.31 -6.11 -15.36
N LYS A 23 8.62 -7.18 -14.63
CA LYS A 23 8.47 -8.55 -15.15
C LYS A 23 7.01 -8.90 -15.43
N TYR A 24 6.08 -8.48 -14.57
CA TYR A 24 4.64 -8.65 -14.82
C TYR A 24 4.23 -7.96 -16.12
N LEU A 25 4.62 -6.69 -16.30
CA LEU A 25 4.30 -5.92 -17.51
C LEU A 25 4.99 -6.51 -18.76
N LYS A 26 6.21 -7.01 -18.63
CA LYS A 26 6.90 -7.73 -19.70
C LYS A 26 6.13 -8.96 -20.18
N SER A 27 5.43 -9.66 -19.28
CA SER A 27 4.56 -10.78 -19.66
C SER A 27 3.30 -10.38 -20.44
N LYS A 28 2.98 -9.08 -20.47
CA LYS A 28 1.82 -8.51 -21.18
C LYS A 28 2.18 -7.85 -22.51
N GLU A 29 3.46 -7.84 -22.89
CA GLU A 29 3.91 -7.21 -24.14
C GLU A 29 3.23 -7.84 -25.36
N ASN A 30 2.84 -6.96 -26.27
CA ASN A 30 2.21 -7.27 -27.55
C ASN A 30 2.47 -6.11 -28.52
N ASP A 31 1.87 -6.16 -29.71
CA ASP A 31 2.11 -5.15 -30.75
C ASP A 31 1.69 -3.72 -30.34
N ASP A 32 0.72 -3.59 -29.43
CA ASP A 32 0.16 -2.32 -28.95
C ASP A 32 0.68 -1.90 -27.55
N PHE A 33 1.48 -2.76 -26.89
CA PHE A 33 2.02 -2.48 -25.57
C PHE A 33 3.45 -3.02 -25.44
N SER A 34 4.39 -2.13 -25.18
CA SER A 34 5.76 -2.48 -24.83
C SER A 34 6.28 -1.57 -23.73
N VAL A 35 7.15 -2.13 -22.88
CA VAL A 35 7.59 -1.49 -21.64
C VAL A 35 9.11 -1.55 -21.51
N SER A 36 9.68 -0.41 -21.13
CA SER A 36 11.10 -0.28 -20.77
C SER A 36 11.27 0.04 -19.30
N LEU A 37 12.38 -0.38 -18.71
CA LEU A 37 12.79 0.04 -17.37
C LEU A 37 13.98 0.99 -17.49
N ILE A 38 13.79 2.21 -17.03
CA ILE A 38 14.75 3.31 -17.11
C ILE A 38 15.23 3.63 -15.70
N ASP A 39 16.54 3.62 -15.53
CA ASP A 39 17.17 3.93 -14.24
C ASP A 39 17.20 5.44 -13.97
N VAL A 40 17.26 5.80 -12.69
CA VAL A 40 17.49 7.16 -12.20
C VAL A 40 18.93 7.24 -11.69
N GLU A 41 19.76 8.02 -12.39
CA GLU A 41 21.12 8.29 -11.96
C GLU A 41 21.15 9.44 -10.94
N LYS A 42 21.83 9.23 -9.81
CA LYS A 42 22.03 10.26 -8.78
C LYS A 42 23.51 10.55 -8.57
N LYS A 43 23.86 11.84 -8.54
CA LYS A 43 25.21 12.30 -8.23
C LYS A 43 25.17 13.30 -7.07
N PHE A 44 25.88 12.99 -5.99
CA PHE A 44 25.98 13.86 -4.83
C PHE A 44 27.19 14.80 -4.93
N PHE A 45 26.98 16.04 -4.47
CA PHE A 45 28.03 17.04 -4.26
C PHE A 45 28.56 16.96 -2.82
N ARG A 46 29.64 17.69 -2.52
CA ARG A 46 30.33 17.60 -1.21
C ARG A 46 29.54 18.23 -0.06
N ASP A 47 28.62 19.13 -0.36
CA ASP A 47 27.75 19.84 0.58
C ASP A 47 26.42 19.10 0.87
N GLY A 48 26.20 17.96 0.21
CA GLY A 48 24.99 17.15 0.37
C GLY A 48 23.90 17.41 -0.66
N GLU A 49 24.08 18.38 -1.57
CA GLU A 49 23.19 18.52 -2.73
C GLU A 49 23.32 17.31 -3.66
N PHE A 50 22.30 17.07 -4.48
CA PHE A 50 22.31 16.01 -5.48
C PHE A 50 21.73 16.46 -6.80
N LYS A 51 22.24 15.84 -7.86
CA LYS A 51 21.71 15.95 -9.22
C LYS A 51 21.04 14.65 -9.61
N ILE A 52 19.82 14.77 -10.15
CA ILE A 52 19.08 13.67 -10.76
C ILE A 52 19.25 13.71 -12.29
N LYS A 53 19.37 12.53 -12.90
CA LYS A 53 19.33 12.35 -14.35
C LYS A 53 18.52 11.10 -14.71
N ILE A 54 17.63 11.23 -15.69
CA ILE A 54 16.94 10.08 -16.29
C ILE A 54 17.93 9.33 -17.18
N GLY A 55 18.12 8.04 -16.92
CA GLY A 55 19.17 7.22 -17.55
C GLY A 55 18.92 6.82 -19.01
N GLY A 56 17.75 7.15 -19.57
CA GLY A 56 17.36 6.74 -20.92
C GLY A 56 16.40 7.72 -21.61
N ASN A 57 16.19 7.51 -22.91
CA ASN A 57 15.29 8.34 -23.70
C ASN A 57 13.82 8.01 -23.37
N ILE A 58 13.11 9.03 -22.88
CA ILE A 58 11.69 8.98 -22.54
C ILE A 58 10.84 9.94 -23.38
N ARG A 59 11.41 10.55 -24.42
CA ARG A 59 10.70 11.50 -25.28
C ARG A 59 9.48 10.83 -25.93
N GLY A 60 8.31 11.43 -25.75
CA GLY A 60 7.05 10.93 -26.30
C GLY A 60 6.60 9.58 -25.73
N LYS A 61 7.19 9.11 -24.62
CA LYS A 61 6.75 7.90 -23.92
C LYS A 61 5.77 8.26 -22.81
N ARG A 62 4.87 7.32 -22.48
CA ARG A 62 4.07 7.37 -21.24
C ARG A 62 4.91 6.84 -20.09
N CYS A 63 5.25 7.72 -19.17
CA CYS A 63 6.18 7.44 -18.10
C CYS A 63 5.43 7.06 -16.82
N PHE A 64 5.86 6.01 -16.14
CA PHE A 64 5.39 5.63 -14.81
C PHE A 64 6.57 5.69 -13.84
N ILE A 65 6.58 6.70 -12.98
CA ILE A 65 7.62 6.86 -11.96
C ILE A 65 7.20 6.05 -10.73
N ILE A 66 7.86 4.92 -10.47
CA ILE A 66 7.60 4.10 -9.29
C ILE A 66 8.55 4.56 -8.18
N TYR A 67 8.02 5.38 -7.27
CA TYR A 67 8.85 6.10 -6.33
C TYR A 67 9.04 5.34 -5.02
N ASP A 68 10.30 5.19 -4.59
CA ASP A 68 10.68 4.40 -3.43
C ASP A 68 10.25 5.07 -2.11
N PRO A 69 9.36 4.46 -1.32
CA PRO A 69 8.88 5.02 -0.06
C PRO A 69 9.81 4.79 1.14
N ASN A 70 10.90 4.03 0.98
CA ASN A 70 11.80 3.65 2.08
C ASN A 70 12.82 4.74 2.46
N LYS A 71 12.75 5.92 1.84
CA LYS A 71 13.65 7.04 2.11
C LYS A 71 13.24 7.77 3.38
N ASN A 72 14.17 8.53 3.97
CA ASN A 72 13.81 9.46 5.03
C ASN A 72 12.74 10.44 4.50
N PRO A 73 11.63 10.67 5.22
CA PRO A 73 10.54 11.51 4.71
C PRO A 73 10.96 12.91 4.22
N SER A 74 11.98 13.52 4.85
CA SER A 74 12.47 14.84 4.42
C SER A 74 13.20 14.80 3.08
N GLU A 75 14.04 13.78 2.85
CA GLU A 75 14.75 13.58 1.57
C GLU A 75 13.80 13.09 0.47
N TRP A 76 12.83 12.28 0.88
CA TRP A 76 11.81 11.70 0.00
C TRP A 76 11.09 12.78 -0.81
N PHE A 77 10.68 13.89 -0.19
CA PHE A 77 9.94 14.92 -0.89
C PHE A 77 10.83 15.72 -1.86
N THR A 78 12.01 16.15 -1.43
CA THR A 78 12.92 16.94 -2.28
C THR A 78 13.38 16.14 -3.50
N GLU A 79 13.75 14.86 -3.33
CA GLU A 79 14.18 14.01 -4.45
C GLU A 79 13.02 13.74 -5.43
N LEU A 80 11.79 13.56 -4.95
CA LEU A 80 10.60 13.38 -5.79
C LEU A 80 10.38 14.58 -6.72
N VAL A 81 10.46 15.81 -6.17
CA VAL A 81 10.23 17.03 -6.95
C VAL A 81 11.25 17.17 -8.06
N PHE A 82 12.54 16.95 -7.76
CA PHE A 82 13.59 17.02 -8.78
C PHE A 82 13.48 15.88 -9.82
N LEU A 83 13.00 14.71 -9.42
CA LEU A 83 12.77 13.60 -10.35
C LEU A 83 11.63 13.92 -11.31
N LEU A 84 10.52 14.46 -10.80
CA LEU A 84 9.39 14.90 -11.61
C LEU A 84 9.82 16.00 -12.59
N GLU A 85 10.53 17.02 -12.11
CA GLU A 85 11.04 18.10 -12.95
C GLU A 85 11.97 17.59 -14.07
N ALA A 86 12.95 16.74 -13.72
CA ALA A 86 13.86 16.14 -14.71
C ALA A 86 13.12 15.28 -15.74
N THR A 87 12.05 14.61 -15.33
CA THR A 87 11.17 13.84 -16.22
C THR A 87 10.43 14.80 -17.16
N THR A 88 9.81 15.86 -16.67
CA THR A 88 9.14 16.90 -17.48
C THR A 88 10.09 17.48 -18.54
N PHE A 89 11.32 17.84 -18.18
CA PHE A 89 12.31 18.38 -19.13
C PHE A 89 12.82 17.36 -20.16
N SER A 90 12.55 16.07 -19.96
CA SER A 90 12.89 15.01 -20.90
C SER A 90 11.80 14.77 -21.98
N SER A 91 10.75 15.62 -22.00
CA SER A 91 9.68 15.65 -23.02
C SER A 91 8.85 14.35 -23.17
N PRO A 92 8.35 13.73 -22.08
CA PRO A 92 7.44 12.60 -22.16
C PRO A 92 6.10 13.00 -22.78
N GLU A 93 5.30 12.00 -23.15
CA GLU A 93 3.89 12.22 -23.53
C GLU A 93 3.00 12.42 -22.30
N GLU A 94 3.23 11.61 -21.25
CA GLU A 94 2.47 11.63 -19.99
C GLU A 94 3.39 11.21 -18.83
N ILE A 95 3.20 11.81 -17.66
CA ILE A 95 3.88 11.48 -16.39
C ILE A 95 2.85 10.93 -15.40
N ASN A 96 2.89 9.63 -15.16
CA ASN A 96 2.10 8.94 -14.14
C ASN A 96 2.98 8.70 -12.91
N LEU A 97 2.63 9.29 -11.76
CA LEU A 97 3.34 9.04 -10.51
C LEU A 97 2.75 7.83 -9.79
N VAL A 98 3.57 6.83 -9.48
CA VAL A 98 3.18 5.64 -8.74
C VAL A 98 3.82 5.69 -7.35
N LEU A 99 2.99 5.81 -6.31
CA LEU A 99 3.38 5.87 -4.90
C LEU A 99 2.90 4.60 -4.17
N PRO A 100 3.74 3.55 -4.02
CA PRO A 100 3.38 2.36 -3.25
C PRO A 100 2.97 2.70 -1.81
N TYR A 101 3.54 3.76 -1.24
CA TYR A 101 3.11 4.36 0.01
C TYR A 101 3.16 5.89 -0.12
N THR A 102 2.08 6.56 0.24
CA THR A 102 2.01 8.03 0.21
C THR A 102 2.52 8.59 1.53
N SER A 103 3.77 9.07 1.53
CA SER A 103 4.37 9.76 2.68
C SER A 103 3.51 10.95 3.13
N PHE A 104 3.57 11.26 4.43
CA PHE A 104 2.78 12.32 5.07
C PHE A 104 1.25 12.14 5.09
N ALA A 105 0.72 11.02 4.57
CA ALA A 105 -0.73 10.77 4.51
C ALA A 105 -1.45 10.78 5.88
N ARG A 106 -0.73 10.62 7.00
CA ARG A 106 -1.30 10.73 8.35
C ARG A 106 -1.56 12.17 8.79
N GLN A 107 -1.05 13.16 8.06
CA GLN A 107 -1.23 14.59 8.31
C GLN A 107 -2.17 15.17 7.25
N ASP A 108 -3.37 14.62 7.22
CA ASP A 108 -4.46 14.80 6.25
C ASP A 108 -5.47 15.88 6.63
N ARG A 109 -5.37 16.46 7.82
CA ARG A 109 -6.27 17.51 8.30
C ARG A 109 -5.60 18.34 9.38
N LYS A 110 -6.22 19.47 9.71
CA LYS A 110 -5.84 20.24 10.90
C LYS A 110 -6.48 19.59 12.12
N ASP A 111 -5.67 18.94 12.94
CA ASP A 111 -6.06 18.40 14.24
C ASP A 111 -5.94 19.43 15.36
N GLU A 112 -5.09 20.45 15.19
CA GLU A 112 -4.98 21.60 16.09
C GLU A 112 -4.80 22.94 15.35
N SER A 113 -4.68 24.03 16.10
CA SER A 113 -4.48 25.37 15.53
C SER A 113 -3.04 25.56 15.04
N ARG A 114 -2.88 26.21 13.88
CA ARG A 114 -1.57 26.61 13.30
C ARG A 114 -0.65 25.46 12.85
N VAL A 115 -1.21 24.28 12.54
CA VAL A 115 -0.48 23.18 11.88
C VAL A 115 -0.69 23.16 10.36
N SER A 116 0.24 22.51 9.68
CA SER A 116 0.19 22.25 8.24
C SER A 116 -0.59 20.97 7.93
N VAL A 117 -1.21 20.91 6.76
CA VAL A 117 -1.75 19.68 6.17
C VAL A 117 -0.72 19.19 5.14
N ASN A 118 0.28 18.43 5.60
CA ASN A 118 1.46 18.14 4.79
C ASN A 118 1.16 17.35 3.52
N VAL A 119 0.22 16.40 3.56
CA VAL A 119 -0.17 15.66 2.35
C VAL A 119 -0.85 16.56 1.31
N LYS A 120 -1.53 17.65 1.72
CA LYS A 120 -2.06 18.64 0.78
C LYS A 120 -0.95 19.44 0.10
N ALA A 121 0.05 19.87 0.86
CA ALA A 121 1.21 20.57 0.29
C ALA A 121 1.99 19.68 -0.67
N LEU A 122 2.14 18.39 -0.34
CA LEU A 122 2.72 17.39 -1.25
C LEU A 122 1.89 17.27 -2.52
N ALA A 123 0.57 17.11 -2.40
CA ALA A 123 -0.33 16.98 -3.53
C ALA A 123 -0.25 18.18 -4.48
N ASP A 124 -0.25 19.40 -3.93
CA ASP A 124 -0.12 20.64 -4.71
C ASP A 124 1.15 20.67 -5.55
N VAL A 125 2.30 20.29 -4.97
CA VAL A 125 3.59 20.33 -5.69
C VAL A 125 3.67 19.22 -6.74
N VAL A 126 3.26 18.00 -6.39
CA VAL A 126 3.28 16.86 -7.33
C VAL A 126 2.37 17.12 -8.53
N SER A 127 1.20 17.70 -8.30
CA SER A 127 0.24 18.04 -9.35
C SER A 127 0.72 19.15 -10.32
N LEU A 128 1.84 19.82 -10.05
CA LEU A 128 2.48 20.72 -11.01
C LEU A 128 3.19 19.98 -12.15
N TYR A 129 3.57 18.72 -11.93
CA TYR A 129 4.44 17.96 -12.84
C TYR A 129 3.84 16.65 -13.34
N ALA A 130 3.08 15.95 -12.50
CA ALA A 130 2.45 14.68 -12.88
C ALA A 130 1.09 14.93 -13.52
N ASP A 131 0.73 14.11 -14.51
CA ASP A 131 -0.59 14.12 -15.16
C ASP A 131 -1.60 13.23 -14.42
N ARG A 132 -1.12 12.20 -13.72
CA ARG A 132 -1.90 11.26 -12.92
C ARG A 132 -1.08 10.73 -11.75
N GLY A 133 -1.76 10.32 -10.68
CA GLY A 133 -1.16 9.53 -9.61
C GLY A 133 -1.85 8.18 -9.39
N LEU A 134 -1.10 7.22 -8.88
CA LEU A 134 -1.54 5.90 -8.49
C LEU A 134 -0.93 5.55 -7.13
N THR A 135 -1.75 5.12 -6.17
CA THR A 135 -1.29 4.67 -4.85
C THR A 135 -2.13 3.50 -4.36
N VAL A 136 -1.91 3.02 -3.14
CA VAL A 136 -2.73 1.97 -2.50
C VAL A 136 -3.02 2.34 -1.05
N ASP A 137 -4.25 2.05 -0.61
CA ASP A 137 -4.74 2.21 0.77
C ASP A 137 -4.29 3.50 1.46
N LEU A 138 -4.64 4.65 0.87
CA LEU A 138 -4.51 5.95 1.53
C LEU A 138 -5.08 5.91 2.96
N HIS A 139 -4.38 6.61 3.87
CA HIS A 139 -4.78 6.71 5.27
C HIS A 139 -6.24 7.17 5.43
N THR A 140 -6.65 8.12 4.59
CA THR A 140 -8.05 8.48 4.42
C THR A 140 -8.35 8.68 2.91
N PRO A 141 -9.53 8.27 2.41
CA PRO A 141 -9.85 8.40 0.98
C PRO A 141 -9.92 9.87 0.50
N GLN A 142 -10.22 10.83 1.39
CA GLN A 142 -10.28 12.25 1.06
C GLN A 142 -8.96 12.82 0.54
N ILE A 143 -7.83 12.16 0.80
CA ILE A 143 -6.53 12.60 0.27
C ILE A 143 -6.56 12.65 -1.27
N GLN A 144 -7.37 11.82 -1.95
CA GLN A 144 -7.51 11.89 -3.40
C GLN A 144 -8.01 13.27 -3.87
N GLU A 145 -8.82 13.96 -3.07
CA GLU A 145 -9.38 15.29 -3.39
C GLU A 145 -8.35 16.42 -3.28
N TYR A 146 -7.17 16.15 -2.73
CA TYR A 146 -6.10 17.13 -2.59
C TYR A 146 -5.26 17.30 -3.84
N PHE A 147 -5.22 16.28 -4.70
CA PHE A 147 -4.51 16.31 -5.97
C PHE A 147 -5.40 16.98 -7.02
N SER A 148 -4.84 17.93 -7.78
CA SER A 148 -5.56 18.58 -8.89
C SER A 148 -5.48 17.78 -10.20
N ILE A 149 -5.11 16.50 -10.09
CA ILE A 149 -4.96 15.53 -11.17
C ILE A 149 -5.71 14.25 -10.78
N PRO A 150 -6.11 13.39 -11.73
CA PRO A 150 -6.64 12.07 -11.39
C PRO A 150 -5.66 11.31 -10.50
N PHE A 151 -6.13 10.87 -9.33
CA PHE A 151 -5.31 10.18 -8.34
C PHE A 151 -5.99 8.91 -7.89
N ASP A 152 -5.58 7.78 -8.46
CA ASP A 152 -6.19 6.48 -8.29
C ASP A 152 -5.68 5.79 -7.01
N ASN A 153 -6.60 5.42 -6.11
CA ASN A 153 -6.28 4.67 -4.89
C ASN A 153 -6.68 3.19 -5.06
N LEU A 154 -5.69 2.31 -5.15
CA LEU A 154 -5.88 0.87 -5.15
C LEU A 154 -6.23 0.35 -3.74
N TYR A 155 -6.75 -0.87 -3.67
CA TYR A 155 -7.13 -1.53 -2.43
C TYR A 155 -6.42 -2.88 -2.30
N SER A 156 -5.52 -3.01 -1.32
CA SER A 156 -4.70 -4.21 -1.15
C SER A 156 -5.48 -5.41 -0.59
N MET A 157 -6.63 -5.16 0.03
CA MET A 157 -7.44 -6.19 0.69
C MET A 157 -7.85 -7.32 -0.25
N ILE A 158 -8.02 -7.05 -1.54
CA ILE A 158 -8.31 -8.07 -2.55
C ILE A 158 -7.14 -9.05 -2.67
N SER A 159 -5.90 -8.54 -2.66
CA SER A 159 -4.68 -9.36 -2.66
C SER A 159 -4.56 -10.19 -1.38
N LEU A 160 -4.88 -9.60 -0.21
CA LEU A 160 -4.92 -10.33 1.06
C LEU A 160 -5.88 -11.51 1.00
N ILE A 161 -7.12 -11.30 0.56
CA ILE A 161 -8.12 -12.39 0.54
C ILE A 161 -7.64 -13.49 -0.42
N ASN A 162 -7.13 -13.15 -1.60
CA ASN A 162 -6.59 -14.14 -2.55
C ASN A 162 -5.46 -14.96 -1.92
N HIS A 163 -4.55 -14.28 -1.23
CA HIS A 163 -3.40 -14.88 -0.57
C HIS A 163 -3.83 -15.86 0.54
N VAL A 164 -4.73 -15.43 1.42
CA VAL A 164 -5.24 -16.26 2.53
C VAL A 164 -6.07 -17.43 2.00
N GLN A 165 -6.87 -17.25 0.94
CA GLN A 165 -7.60 -18.35 0.30
C GLN A 165 -6.68 -19.39 -0.34
N LYS A 166 -5.52 -18.98 -0.86
CA LYS A 166 -4.55 -19.89 -1.47
C LYS A 166 -3.73 -20.65 -0.42
N HIS A 167 -3.29 -19.97 0.63
CA HIS A 167 -2.29 -20.51 1.55
C HIS A 167 -2.81 -20.86 2.95
N HIS A 168 -3.94 -20.29 3.38
CA HIS A 168 -4.43 -20.34 4.77
C HIS A 168 -5.94 -20.59 4.88
N GLN A 169 -6.49 -21.50 4.07
CA GLN A 169 -7.94 -21.76 4.05
C GLN A 169 -8.53 -22.09 5.44
N GLY A 170 -7.79 -22.82 6.28
CA GLY A 170 -8.22 -23.15 7.64
C GLY A 170 -8.38 -21.93 8.56
N PHE A 171 -7.65 -20.84 8.29
CA PHE A 171 -7.76 -19.58 9.05
C PHE A 171 -9.08 -18.84 8.75
N LEU A 172 -9.67 -19.05 7.58
CA LEU A 172 -10.93 -18.42 7.16
C LEU A 172 -12.16 -19.00 7.88
N LYS A 173 -12.02 -20.14 8.57
CA LYS A 173 -13.10 -20.73 9.35
C LYS A 173 -13.28 -19.95 10.67
N ASP A 174 -14.52 -19.67 11.03
CA ASP A 174 -14.88 -18.96 12.27
C ASP A 174 -14.14 -17.61 12.38
N LEU A 175 -14.03 -16.88 11.27
CA LEU A 175 -13.25 -15.66 11.14
C LEU A 175 -14.01 -14.44 11.70
N VAL A 176 -13.28 -13.56 12.39
CA VAL A 176 -13.73 -12.22 12.78
C VAL A 176 -12.72 -11.20 12.33
N ILE A 177 -13.17 -10.20 11.58
CA ILE A 177 -12.37 -9.04 11.21
C ILE A 177 -12.42 -8.04 12.35
N VAL A 178 -11.26 -7.57 12.80
CA VAL A 178 -11.15 -6.68 13.96
C VAL A 178 -10.56 -5.35 13.53
N SER A 179 -11.28 -4.26 13.77
CA SER A 179 -10.70 -2.93 13.71
C SER A 179 -10.11 -2.56 15.08
N PRO A 180 -8.84 -2.12 15.17
CA PRO A 180 -8.21 -1.78 16.45
C PRO A 180 -8.84 -0.56 17.14
N ASP A 181 -9.49 0.31 16.37
CA ASP A 181 -10.29 1.43 16.85
C ASP A 181 -11.55 1.65 15.99
N LEU A 182 -12.37 2.64 16.33
CA LEU A 182 -13.57 2.97 15.55
C LEU A 182 -13.25 3.66 14.22
N GLY A 183 -12.09 4.31 14.08
CA GLY A 183 -11.71 5.02 12.85
C GLY A 183 -11.46 4.06 11.69
N GLY A 184 -10.86 2.89 11.98
CA GLY A 184 -10.68 1.80 11.01
C GLY A 184 -11.96 1.01 10.69
N GLY A 185 -13.11 1.34 11.28
CA GLY A 185 -14.29 0.49 11.19
C GLY A 185 -14.81 0.26 9.76
N LYS A 186 -14.81 1.30 8.92
CA LYS A 186 -15.20 1.19 7.50
C LYS A 186 -14.30 0.23 6.73
N ARG A 187 -13.02 0.16 7.10
CA ARG A 187 -12.04 -0.75 6.48
C ARG A 187 -12.34 -2.20 6.86
N ALA A 188 -12.65 -2.47 8.12
CA ALA A 188 -13.09 -3.79 8.57
C ALA A 188 -14.39 -4.23 7.88
N ASP A 189 -15.39 -3.36 7.82
CA ASP A 189 -16.67 -3.65 7.15
C ASP A 189 -16.51 -3.92 5.65
N TYR A 190 -15.63 -3.16 4.97
CA TYR A 190 -15.33 -3.40 3.57
C TYR A 190 -14.74 -4.80 3.34
N LEU A 191 -13.79 -5.23 4.18
CA LEU A 191 -13.21 -6.57 4.09
C LEU A 191 -14.27 -7.66 4.32
N VAL A 192 -15.14 -7.49 5.32
CA VAL A 192 -16.27 -8.41 5.57
C VAL A 192 -17.16 -8.52 4.34
N LYS A 193 -17.51 -7.40 3.71
CA LYS A 193 -18.29 -7.40 2.47
C LYS A 193 -17.60 -8.17 1.35
N LYS A 194 -16.29 -7.96 1.16
CA LYS A 194 -15.50 -8.65 0.12
C LYS A 194 -15.32 -10.14 0.38
N LEU A 195 -15.19 -10.55 1.64
CA LEU A 195 -15.20 -11.96 2.02
C LEU A 195 -16.55 -12.61 1.74
N LYS A 196 -17.65 -11.93 2.10
CA LYS A 196 -19.01 -12.40 1.82
C LYS A 196 -19.29 -12.55 0.33
N GLU A 197 -18.85 -11.59 -0.48
CA GLU A 197 -18.91 -11.66 -1.95
C GLU A 197 -18.19 -12.91 -2.51
N ARG A 198 -17.28 -13.53 -1.75
CA ARG A 198 -16.55 -14.76 -2.10
C ARG A 198 -17.04 -16.01 -1.37
N GLY A 199 -18.21 -15.93 -0.74
CA GLY A 199 -18.81 -17.04 0.00
C GLY A 199 -18.13 -17.35 1.34
N ILE A 200 -17.33 -16.42 1.88
CA ILE A 200 -16.70 -16.56 3.19
C ILE A 200 -17.48 -15.73 4.20
N GLU A 201 -18.13 -16.41 5.14
CA GLU A 201 -18.78 -15.75 6.27
C GLU A 201 -17.74 -15.31 7.31
N SER A 202 -17.89 -14.07 7.80
CA SER A 202 -17.00 -13.50 8.82
C SER A 202 -17.77 -12.53 9.71
N GLY A 203 -17.47 -12.54 11.01
CA GLY A 203 -17.94 -11.52 11.94
C GLY A 203 -17.11 -10.23 11.87
N VAL A 204 -17.56 -9.19 12.57
CA VAL A 204 -16.81 -7.95 12.78
C VAL A 204 -16.73 -7.61 14.27
N ALA A 205 -15.59 -7.07 14.70
CA ALA A 205 -15.39 -6.55 16.03
C ALA A 205 -14.56 -5.25 16.01
N PHE A 206 -14.73 -4.43 17.05
CA PHE A 206 -14.08 -3.12 17.15
C PHE A 206 -13.43 -2.92 18.51
N GLY A 207 -12.23 -2.36 18.53
CA GLY A 207 -11.65 -1.77 19.73
C GLY A 207 -12.28 -0.41 20.02
N HIS A 208 -12.66 -0.18 21.27
CA HIS A 208 -13.11 1.12 21.75
C HIS A 208 -12.23 1.55 22.92
N LYS A 209 -11.52 2.67 22.77
CA LYS A 209 -10.72 3.26 23.85
C LYS A 209 -11.63 4.15 24.69
N ASN A 210 -11.99 3.71 25.89
CA ASN A 210 -12.56 4.60 26.88
C ASN A 210 -11.45 5.53 27.38
N ARG A 211 -11.55 6.82 27.05
CA ARG A 211 -10.71 7.88 27.62
C ARG A 211 -11.45 8.45 28.81
N ASP A 212 -11.25 7.87 29.99
CA ASP A 212 -11.68 8.52 31.23
C ASP A 212 -10.82 9.77 31.44
N ARG A 213 -11.47 10.89 31.78
CA ARG A 213 -10.86 12.24 31.76
C ARG A 213 -9.81 12.49 32.85
N ASP A 214 -9.57 11.52 33.74
CA ASP A 214 -8.66 11.64 34.87
C ASP A 214 -7.57 10.56 34.81
N ASN A 215 -6.38 10.92 34.30
CA ASN A 215 -5.04 10.34 34.52
C ASN A 215 -4.81 8.83 34.72
N GLU A 216 -5.71 7.94 34.30
CA GLU A 216 -5.51 6.48 34.36
C GLU A 216 -5.59 5.78 33.00
N VAL A 217 -4.84 4.68 32.92
CA VAL A 217 -4.64 3.79 31.77
C VAL A 217 -5.91 3.62 30.95
N SER A 218 -5.88 4.10 29.70
CA SER A 218 -7.00 3.96 28.75
C SER A 218 -7.43 2.50 28.64
N LYS A 219 -8.64 2.16 29.11
CA LYS A 219 -9.19 0.80 28.98
C LYS A 219 -9.73 0.61 27.57
N THR A 220 -9.11 -0.32 26.83
CA THR A 220 -9.61 -0.76 25.52
C THR A 220 -10.62 -1.88 25.73
N VAL A 221 -11.84 -1.68 25.23
CA VAL A 221 -12.92 -2.67 25.24
C VAL A 221 -13.12 -3.20 23.82
N ILE A 222 -13.25 -4.52 23.67
CA ILE A 222 -13.61 -5.14 22.39
C ILE A 222 -15.13 -5.26 22.31
N ILE A 223 -15.73 -4.69 21.27
CA ILE A 223 -17.15 -4.81 20.94
C ILE A 223 -17.28 -5.84 19.81
N GLY A 224 -18.00 -6.94 20.04
CA GLY A 224 -18.12 -8.06 19.11
C GLY A 224 -17.80 -9.40 19.78
N ASP A 225 -18.29 -10.49 19.20
CA ASP A 225 -18.08 -11.85 19.69
C ASP A 225 -16.84 -12.49 19.03
N VAL A 226 -15.79 -12.68 19.83
CA VAL A 226 -14.46 -13.14 19.41
C VAL A 226 -14.05 -14.47 20.05
N ALA A 227 -14.84 -15.00 20.98
CA ALA A 227 -14.46 -16.18 21.75
C ALA A 227 -14.47 -17.44 20.87
N GLY A 228 -13.38 -18.21 20.90
CA GLY A 228 -13.21 -19.42 20.08
C GLY A 228 -12.99 -19.17 18.59
N LYS A 229 -12.84 -17.90 18.16
CA LYS A 229 -12.76 -17.49 16.75
C LYS A 229 -11.35 -17.10 16.31
N ASN A 230 -11.08 -17.21 15.01
CA ASN A 230 -9.88 -16.66 14.39
C ASN A 230 -10.07 -15.16 14.19
N CYS A 231 -9.22 -14.33 14.77
CA CYS A 231 -9.31 -12.88 14.67
C CYS A 231 -8.24 -12.35 13.71
N LEU A 232 -8.66 -11.55 12.73
CA LEU A 232 -7.77 -10.80 11.84
C LEU A 232 -7.90 -9.31 12.13
N ILE A 233 -6.90 -8.74 12.81
CA ILE A 233 -6.83 -7.29 13.01
C ILE A 233 -6.43 -6.63 11.70
N VAL A 234 -7.16 -5.60 11.25
CA VAL A 234 -6.83 -4.89 10.00
C VAL A 234 -6.56 -3.41 10.24
N ASP A 235 -5.47 -2.91 9.66
CA ASP A 235 -5.15 -1.49 9.67
C ASP A 235 -4.47 -1.07 8.35
N ASP A 236 -4.31 0.22 8.08
CA ASP A 236 -3.55 0.68 6.90
C ASP A 236 -2.04 0.65 7.15
N ILE A 237 -1.60 1.05 8.35
CA ILE A 237 -0.19 1.29 8.65
C ILE A 237 0.21 0.67 9.99
N ILE A 238 1.34 -0.04 10.01
CA ILE A 238 2.07 -0.38 11.24
C ILE A 238 3.22 0.60 11.41
N ASP A 239 3.08 1.54 12.35
CA ASP A 239 4.19 2.39 12.79
C ASP A 239 4.91 1.75 13.99
N THR A 240 4.49 2.07 15.21
CA THR A 240 5.02 1.49 16.45
C THR A 240 4.41 0.13 16.80
N GLY A 241 3.23 -0.19 16.26
CA GLY A 241 2.51 -1.44 16.54
C GLY A 241 1.76 -1.51 17.87
N ASN A 242 1.92 -0.51 18.75
CA ASN A 242 1.41 -0.58 20.12
C ASN A 242 -0.11 -0.77 20.21
N THR A 243 -0.88 -0.10 19.34
CA THR A 243 -2.34 -0.29 19.28
C THR A 243 -2.71 -1.72 18.88
N LEU A 244 -2.05 -2.28 17.85
CA LEU A 244 -2.30 -3.64 17.37
C LEU A 244 -1.99 -4.68 18.44
N ILE A 245 -0.83 -4.57 19.10
CA ILE A 245 -0.40 -5.48 20.17
C ILE A 245 -1.37 -5.43 21.36
N MET A 246 -1.81 -4.23 21.76
CA MET A 246 -2.80 -4.09 22.82
C MET A 246 -4.12 -4.76 22.44
N THR A 247 -4.61 -4.55 21.21
CA THR A 247 -5.81 -5.21 20.71
C THR A 247 -5.66 -6.73 20.69
N ALA A 248 -4.52 -7.25 20.25
CA ALA A 248 -4.22 -8.69 20.28
C ALA A 248 -4.28 -9.26 21.69
N ASN A 249 -3.69 -8.57 22.67
CA ASN A 249 -3.75 -9.00 24.07
C ASN A 249 -5.20 -9.03 24.59
N LYS A 250 -6.02 -8.04 24.24
CA LYS A 250 -7.46 -8.02 24.61
C LYS A 250 -8.28 -9.10 23.92
N LEU A 251 -7.98 -9.43 22.67
CA LEU A 251 -8.61 -10.56 21.98
C LEU A 251 -8.28 -11.87 22.67
N ARG A 252 -7.02 -12.05 23.08
CA ARG A 252 -6.58 -13.22 23.85
C ARG A 252 -7.28 -13.34 25.20
N GLU A 253 -7.38 -12.25 25.95
CA GLU A 253 -8.14 -12.21 27.22
C GLU A 253 -9.62 -12.60 27.02
N LYS A 254 -10.21 -12.29 25.86
CA LYS A 254 -11.58 -12.67 25.50
C LYS A 254 -11.71 -14.07 24.89
N GLY A 255 -10.63 -14.86 24.85
CA GLY A 255 -10.66 -16.24 24.40
C GLY A 255 -10.64 -16.42 22.89
N ALA A 256 -10.07 -15.48 22.12
CA ALA A 256 -9.80 -15.69 20.69
C ALA A 256 -8.94 -16.94 20.48
N LYS A 257 -9.28 -17.74 19.46
CA LYS A 257 -8.58 -19.00 19.12
C LYS A 257 -7.25 -18.75 18.41
N GLY A 258 -7.25 -17.79 17.48
CA GLY A 258 -6.07 -17.39 16.72
C GLY A 258 -6.12 -15.88 16.50
N ILE A 259 -4.97 -15.23 16.47
CA ILE A 259 -4.85 -13.78 16.36
C ILE A 259 -3.77 -13.46 15.33
N SER A 260 -4.21 -12.98 14.17
CA SER A 260 -3.36 -12.46 13.11
C SER A 260 -3.64 -10.98 12.87
N ALA A 261 -2.73 -10.30 12.18
CA ALA A 261 -2.94 -8.93 11.73
C ALA A 261 -2.67 -8.82 10.23
N TYR A 262 -3.32 -7.86 9.57
CA TYR A 262 -2.97 -7.39 8.24
C TYR A 262 -2.83 -5.88 8.25
N CYS A 263 -1.71 -5.38 7.73
CA CYS A 263 -1.58 -3.99 7.38
C CYS A 263 -0.93 -3.82 6.02
N THR A 264 -1.43 -2.88 5.22
CA THR A 264 -0.82 -2.60 3.91
C THR A 264 0.61 -2.15 4.11
N HIS A 265 0.86 -1.12 4.92
CA HIS A 265 2.17 -0.50 5.03
C HIS A 265 2.85 -0.83 6.36
N GLY A 266 3.92 -1.62 6.32
CA GLY A 266 4.69 -2.00 7.51
C GLY A 266 5.93 -1.12 7.72
N LEU A 267 5.84 -0.06 8.54
CA LEU A 267 7.00 0.79 8.89
C LEU A 267 7.85 0.22 10.03
N PHE A 268 7.22 -0.42 11.04
CA PHE A 268 7.89 -1.11 12.16
C PHE A 268 8.96 -0.28 12.89
N THR A 269 8.69 0.99 13.20
CA THR A 269 9.68 1.94 13.74
C THR A 269 10.20 1.58 15.14
N GLU A 270 9.48 0.77 15.91
CA GLU A 270 9.90 0.24 17.22
C GLU A 270 10.39 -1.22 17.18
N GLY A 271 10.62 -1.77 15.99
CA GLY A 271 11.16 -3.12 15.80
C GLY A 271 10.09 -4.21 15.68
N VAL A 272 10.41 -5.22 14.85
CA VAL A 272 9.48 -6.30 14.48
C VAL A 272 9.29 -7.36 15.59
N ASP A 273 10.23 -7.48 16.53
CA ASP A 273 10.20 -8.53 17.56
C ASP A 273 8.98 -8.45 18.50
N LYS A 274 8.44 -7.25 18.73
CA LYS A 274 7.24 -7.06 19.56
C LYS A 274 5.99 -7.71 18.96
N PHE A 275 6.01 -8.04 17.68
CA PHE A 275 4.89 -8.66 16.96
C PHE A 275 4.83 -10.19 17.13
N ARG A 276 5.74 -10.81 17.88
CA ARG A 276 5.67 -12.26 18.23
C ARG A 276 4.41 -12.64 19.01
N VAL A 277 3.65 -11.67 19.49
CA VAL A 277 2.32 -11.89 20.09
C VAL A 277 1.26 -12.33 19.08
N PHE A 278 1.52 -12.19 17.78
CA PHE A 278 0.63 -12.60 16.70
C PHE A 278 1.04 -13.97 16.16
N ASP A 279 0.05 -14.79 15.80
CA ASP A 279 0.28 -16.04 15.08
C ASP A 279 0.87 -15.74 13.69
N ARG A 280 0.37 -14.67 13.05
CA ARG A 280 0.87 -14.15 11.78
C ARG A 280 0.57 -12.66 11.62
N VAL A 281 1.50 -11.94 11.02
CA VAL A 281 1.30 -10.55 10.58
C VAL A 281 1.52 -10.52 9.08
N PHE A 282 0.43 -10.39 8.35
CA PHE A 282 0.44 -10.16 6.93
C PHE A 282 0.76 -8.68 6.66
N ILE A 283 1.71 -8.41 5.77
CA ILE A 283 2.03 -7.06 5.30
C ILE A 283 2.20 -7.05 3.79
N SER A 284 2.06 -5.89 3.15
CA SER A 284 2.45 -5.78 1.73
C SER A 284 3.94 -5.49 1.55
N ASP A 285 4.37 -5.54 0.30
CA ASP A 285 5.69 -5.14 -0.20
C ASP A 285 5.76 -3.66 -0.63
N THR A 286 4.77 -2.83 -0.25
CA THR A 286 4.80 -1.38 -0.52
C THR A 286 5.95 -0.67 0.18
N ILE A 287 6.36 -1.16 1.35
CA ILE A 287 7.55 -0.73 2.11
C ILE A 287 8.37 -2.00 2.34
N LYS A 288 9.70 -1.88 2.43
CA LYS A 288 10.58 -3.03 2.63
C LYS A 288 10.13 -3.85 3.84
N PRO A 289 9.69 -5.11 3.63
CA PRO A 289 9.27 -5.97 4.73
C PRO A 289 10.43 -6.26 5.70
N PRO A 290 10.22 -6.21 7.02
CA PRO A 290 11.19 -6.75 7.97
C PRO A 290 11.25 -8.28 7.87
N VAL A 291 12.37 -8.86 8.27
CA VAL A 291 12.54 -10.32 8.34
C VAL A 291 12.20 -10.81 9.75
N ALA A 292 11.10 -11.56 9.88
CA ALA A 292 10.75 -12.27 11.10
C ALA A 292 9.85 -13.47 10.79
N SER A 293 9.88 -14.49 11.65
CA SER A 293 9.26 -15.80 11.38
C SER A 293 7.74 -15.78 11.27
N ASN A 294 7.08 -14.79 11.87
CA ASN A 294 5.63 -14.62 11.83
C ASN A 294 5.18 -13.48 10.91
N ILE A 295 6.11 -12.87 10.16
CA ILE A 295 5.79 -11.89 9.12
C ILE A 295 5.59 -12.62 7.80
N GLU A 296 4.48 -12.33 7.13
CA GLU A 296 4.19 -12.87 5.81
C GLU A 296 3.88 -11.75 4.83
N VAL A 297 4.55 -11.78 3.68
CA VAL A 297 4.39 -10.75 2.65
C VAL A 297 3.26 -11.15 1.68
N VAL A 298 2.29 -10.26 1.53
CA VAL A 298 1.23 -10.30 0.52
C VAL A 298 1.65 -9.36 -0.61
N SER A 299 2.25 -9.90 -1.67
CA SER A 299 2.78 -9.07 -2.75
C SER A 299 1.68 -8.30 -3.50
N LEU A 300 1.93 -7.01 -3.74
CA LEU A 300 1.10 -6.14 -4.56
C LEU A 300 1.67 -5.90 -5.95
N VAL A 301 2.76 -6.57 -6.32
CA VAL A 301 3.39 -6.49 -7.65
C VAL A 301 2.36 -6.64 -8.77
N ARG A 302 1.52 -7.68 -8.67
CA ARG A 302 0.47 -7.92 -9.69
C ARG A 302 -0.59 -6.84 -9.71
N LEU A 303 -0.99 -6.33 -8.54
CA LEU A 303 -2.01 -5.29 -8.42
C LEU A 303 -1.53 -3.98 -9.09
N PHE A 304 -0.31 -3.55 -8.81
CA PHE A 304 0.29 -2.38 -9.43
C PHE A 304 0.60 -2.60 -10.92
N GLY A 305 1.15 -3.77 -11.28
CA GLY A 305 1.42 -4.10 -12.67
C GLY A 305 0.16 -4.10 -13.53
N GLU A 306 -0.94 -4.68 -13.07
CA GLU A 306 -2.20 -4.65 -13.80
C GLU A 306 -2.80 -3.24 -13.83
N ALA A 307 -2.68 -2.45 -12.76
CA ALA A 307 -3.12 -1.06 -12.77
C ALA A 307 -2.35 -0.22 -13.79
N ILE A 308 -1.02 -0.31 -13.83
CA ILE A 308 -0.18 0.38 -14.81
C ILE A 308 -0.53 -0.06 -16.24
N TYR A 309 -0.68 -1.36 -16.48
CA TYR A 309 -1.09 -1.87 -17.79
C TYR A 309 -2.42 -1.25 -18.23
N ARG A 310 -3.44 -1.28 -17.37
CA ARG A 310 -4.77 -0.75 -17.68
C ARG A 310 -4.76 0.75 -17.92
N THR A 311 -4.04 1.52 -17.10
CA THR A 311 -3.85 2.96 -17.32
C THR A 311 -3.18 3.22 -18.67
N ALA A 312 -2.10 2.48 -18.98
CA ALA A 312 -1.39 2.59 -20.25
C ALA A 312 -2.20 2.11 -21.46
N THR A 313 -3.25 1.31 -21.31
CA THR A 313 -4.08 0.85 -22.43
C THR A 313 -5.50 1.40 -22.41
N GLY A 314 -5.80 2.37 -21.54
CA GLY A 314 -7.14 2.99 -21.43
C GLY A 314 -8.24 2.04 -20.93
N LEU A 315 -7.89 0.97 -20.22
CA LEU A 315 -8.83 0.00 -19.66
C LEU A 315 -9.30 0.43 -18.26
N SER A 316 -10.48 -0.03 -17.84
CA SER A 316 -11.03 0.29 -16.52
C SER A 316 -10.21 -0.32 -15.37
N LEU A 317 -9.88 0.50 -14.37
CA LEU A 317 -9.30 0.05 -13.09
C LEU A 317 -10.34 -0.59 -12.15
N SER A 318 -11.65 -0.32 -12.34
CA SER A 318 -12.70 -0.81 -11.42
C SER A 318 -12.72 -2.34 -11.31
N VAL A 319 -12.35 -3.02 -12.39
CA VAL A 319 -12.28 -4.49 -12.50
C VAL A 319 -11.30 -5.09 -11.48
N LEU A 320 -10.31 -4.32 -11.01
CA LEU A 320 -9.37 -4.77 -9.97
C LEU A 320 -10.03 -4.97 -8.60
N PHE A 321 -11.22 -4.38 -8.41
CA PHE A 321 -11.95 -4.40 -7.14
C PHE A 321 -13.25 -5.21 -7.21
N GLU A 322 -13.56 -5.74 -8.40
CA GLU A 322 -14.73 -6.57 -8.67
C GLU A 322 -14.37 -8.06 -8.57
N ASN A 323 -15.38 -8.89 -8.29
CA ASN A 323 -15.24 -10.34 -8.35
C ASN A 323 -15.12 -10.77 -9.82
N VAL A 324 -13.90 -10.98 -10.28
CA VAL A 324 -13.69 -11.66 -11.56
C VAL A 324 -13.91 -13.16 -11.31
N HIS A 325 -15.09 -13.68 -11.67
CA HIS A 325 -15.23 -15.10 -12.00
C HIS A 325 -14.44 -15.32 -13.29
N ASP A 326 -13.14 -15.58 -13.16
CA ASP A 326 -12.28 -15.81 -14.31
C ASP A 326 -12.61 -17.21 -14.88
N ASN A 327 -13.57 -17.26 -15.80
CA ASN A 327 -13.91 -18.47 -16.57
C ASN A 327 -12.85 -18.80 -17.63
N ASN A 328 -11.76 -18.02 -17.72
CA ASN A 328 -10.60 -18.34 -18.53
C ASN A 328 -9.51 -18.92 -17.64
N GLN A 329 -9.48 -20.25 -17.56
CA GLN A 329 -8.32 -21.04 -17.12
C GLN A 329 -7.14 -20.87 -18.11
N HIS A 330 -6.66 -19.66 -18.32
CA HIS A 330 -5.28 -19.44 -18.75
C HIS A 330 -4.46 -19.13 -17.52
N SER A 331 -4.12 -20.21 -16.80
CA SER A 331 -2.99 -20.35 -15.88
C SER A 331 -2.60 -19.06 -15.14
N LEU A 332 -3.34 -18.77 -14.06
CA LEU A 332 -2.97 -17.81 -13.00
C LEU A 332 -1.74 -18.27 -12.18
N GLU A 333 -0.92 -19.17 -12.73
CA GLU A 333 -0.18 -20.19 -11.95
C GLU A 333 1.36 -20.10 -12.05
N ASN A 334 1.96 -19.23 -12.87
CA ASN A 334 3.41 -19.34 -13.15
C ASN A 334 4.30 -18.13 -12.78
N TYR A 335 3.89 -17.31 -11.81
CA TYR A 335 4.74 -16.21 -11.34
C TYR A 335 4.90 -16.22 -9.82
N ASP A 336 5.56 -17.25 -9.29
CA ASP A 336 6.28 -17.16 -8.02
C ASP A 336 7.61 -16.43 -8.29
N ILE A 337 7.80 -15.28 -7.63
CA ILE A 337 9.09 -14.57 -7.50
C ILE A 337 9.19 -14.08 -6.08
#